data_AF-A0A938DSR5-F1
#
_entry.id   AF-A0A938DSR5-F1
#
_cell.length_a   1.000
_cell.length_b   1.000
_cell.length_c   1.000
_cell.angle_alpha   90.00
_cell.angle_beta   90.00
_cell.angle_gamma   90.00
#
_symmetry.space_group_name_H-M   'P 1'
#
loop_
_entity.id
_entity.type
_entity.pdbx_description
1 polymer ?
#
loop_
_entity_poly.entity_id
_entity_poly.type
_entity_poly.pdbx_seq_one_letter_code
_entity_poly.pdbx_strand_id
1 'polypeptide(L)'
;MTRPRDDGRGVDVGLVELAGGVRSPAAEDGDGVDLTALVAPELVLVVADAGLGTINSVRLIVDALASRPGADAPTVVHLNRFDAGVEVHRRNRDWLVDRCGYRVTTDLDALADALA
;
A
#
# COMPACT_ATOMS: atom_id res chain seq x y z
N MET A 1 25.50 -4.26 7.95
CA MET A 1 24.52 -5.01 7.12
C MET A 1 25.06 -5.02 5.70
N THR A 2 25.54 -6.17 5.24
CA THR A 2 26.23 -6.30 3.94
C THR A 2 25.15 -6.43 2.86
N ARG A 3 25.16 -5.55 1.85
CA ARG A 3 24.30 -5.69 0.67
C ARG A 3 24.50 -7.10 0.07
N PRO A 4 23.43 -7.77 -0.42
CA PRO A 4 23.58 -9.02 -1.16
C PRO A 4 24.56 -8.85 -2.32
N ARG A 5 25.28 -9.93 -2.64
CA ARG A 5 26.18 -9.97 -3.81
C ARG A 5 25.35 -9.78 -5.07
N ASP A 6 25.71 -8.77 -5.86
CA ASP A 6 25.22 -8.56 -7.22
C ASP A 6 25.96 -9.56 -8.14
N ASP A 7 25.29 -10.67 -8.45
CA ASP A 7 25.80 -11.74 -9.32
C ASP A 7 25.37 -11.54 -10.79
N GLY A 8 24.92 -10.34 -11.15
CA GLY A 8 24.46 -10.01 -12.50
C GLY A 8 23.09 -10.62 -12.86
N ARG A 9 22.36 -11.17 -11.87
CA ARG A 9 20.97 -11.63 -12.00
C ARG A 9 20.04 -10.81 -11.09
N GLY A 10 20.24 -9.50 -11.08
CA GLY A 10 19.35 -8.58 -10.37
C GLY A 10 17.92 -8.70 -10.88
N VAL A 11 16.96 -8.56 -9.98
CA VAL A 11 15.56 -8.38 -10.33
C VAL A 11 15.35 -6.90 -10.64
N ASP A 12 14.94 -6.58 -11.87
CA ASP A 12 14.66 -5.18 -12.24
C ASP A 12 13.44 -4.63 -11.48
N VAL A 13 12.43 -5.47 -11.23
CA VAL A 13 11.21 -5.13 -10.47
C VAL A 13 10.83 -6.27 -9.53
N GLY A 14 10.89 -6.03 -8.22
CA GLY A 14 10.47 -6.98 -7.19
C GLY A 14 9.08 -6.64 -6.64
N LEU A 15 8.20 -7.64 -6.54
CA LEU A 15 6.89 -7.51 -5.91
C LEU A 15 6.77 -8.49 -4.74
N VAL A 16 6.36 -7.99 -3.58
CA VAL A 16 6.08 -8.79 -2.38
C VAL A 16 4.65 -8.51 -1.96
N GLU A 17 3.83 -9.55 -1.88
CA GLU A 17 2.46 -9.48 -1.37
C GLU A 17 2.42 -10.03 0.07
N LEU A 18 1.80 -9.29 0.99
CA LEU A 18 1.56 -9.76 2.35
C LEU A 18 0.39 -10.74 2.40
N ALA A 19 0.38 -11.64 3.39
CA ALA A 19 -0.75 -12.51 3.64
C ALA A 19 -1.81 -11.81 4.51
N GLY A 20 -2.86 -11.26 3.88
CA GLY A 20 -3.93 -10.53 4.56
C GLY A 20 -3.58 -9.06 4.80
N GLY A 21 -4.05 -8.49 5.92
CA GLY A 21 -3.78 -7.08 6.27
C GLY A 21 -2.40 -6.87 6.87
N VAL A 22 -1.95 -5.60 6.96
CA VAL A 22 -0.62 -5.27 7.50
C VAL A 22 -0.41 -5.70 8.97
N ARG A 23 -1.49 -5.89 9.73
CA ARG A 23 -1.47 -6.39 11.12
C ARG A 23 -1.77 -7.89 11.24
N SER A 24 -1.85 -8.62 10.13
CA SER A 24 -1.93 -10.08 10.18
C SER A 24 -0.63 -10.63 10.80
N PRO A 25 -0.70 -11.50 11.82
CA PRO A 25 0.49 -12.16 12.35
C PRO A 25 1.17 -12.97 11.24
N ALA A 26 2.44 -12.70 10.99
CA ALA A 26 3.27 -13.46 10.05
C ALA A 26 4.05 -14.57 10.78
N ALA A 27 4.47 -14.28 12.00
CA ALA A 27 5.14 -15.19 12.93
C ALA A 27 4.75 -14.83 14.38
N GLU A 28 5.38 -15.49 15.36
CA GLU A 28 5.14 -15.21 16.79
C GLU A 28 5.63 -13.83 17.24
N ASP A 29 6.55 -13.22 16.49
CA ASP A 29 7.29 -12.03 16.84
C ASP A 29 7.10 -10.86 15.86
N GLY A 30 6.21 -11.00 14.87
CA GLY A 30 5.99 -9.94 13.89
C GLY A 30 4.77 -10.10 13.00
N ASP A 31 4.34 -8.96 12.44
CA ASP A 31 3.25 -8.86 11.48
C ASP A 31 3.75 -8.35 10.10
N GLY A 32 2.81 -8.04 9.21
CA GLY A 32 3.11 -7.50 7.88
C GLY A 32 3.84 -6.14 7.90
N VAL A 33 3.67 -5.32 8.94
CA VAL A 33 4.43 -4.06 9.10
C VAL A 33 5.90 -4.38 9.36
N ASP A 34 6.20 -5.37 10.21
CA ASP A 34 7.58 -5.79 10.47
C ASP A 34 8.24 -6.37 9.23
N LEU A 35 7.52 -7.19 8.45
CA LEU A 35 8.03 -7.70 7.18
C LEU A 35 8.28 -6.57 6.18
N THR A 36 7.38 -5.59 6.08
CA THR A 36 7.56 -4.43 5.19
C THR A 36 8.81 -3.64 5.59
N ALA A 37 9.05 -3.44 6.88
CA ALA A 37 10.23 -2.73 7.37
C ALA A 37 11.54 -3.48 7.07
N LEU A 38 11.52 -4.81 7.09
CA LEU A 38 12.69 -5.64 6.75
C LEU A 38 12.97 -5.65 5.25
N VAL A 39 11.93 -5.67 4.41
CA VAL A 39 12.06 -5.56 2.95
C VAL A 39 12.53 -4.16 2.55
N ALA A 40 12.11 -3.13 3.29
CA ALA A 40 12.40 -1.72 3.04
C ALA A 40 12.13 -1.34 1.57
N PRO A 41 10.88 -1.49 1.09
CA PRO A 41 10.56 -1.27 -0.31
C PRO A 41 10.67 0.22 -0.68
N GLU A 42 10.87 0.50 -1.96
CA GLU A 42 10.88 1.87 -2.48
C GLU A 42 9.47 2.46 -2.58
N LEU A 43 8.45 1.60 -2.55
CA LEU A 43 7.04 1.95 -2.68
C LEU A 43 6.16 0.92 -1.97
N VAL A 44 5.07 1.37 -1.35
CA VAL A 44 4.00 0.49 -0.84
C VAL A 44 2.70 0.73 -1.62
N LEU A 45 2.07 -0.35 -2.05
CA LEU A 45 0.74 -0.34 -2.65
C LEU A 45 -0.30 -0.86 -1.64
N VAL A 46 -1.20 0.00 -1.20
CA VAL A 46 -2.37 -0.37 -0.39
C VAL A 46 -3.56 -0.61 -1.30
N VAL A 47 -3.96 -1.88 -1.45
CA VAL A 47 -5.17 -2.25 -2.17
C VAL A 47 -6.35 -2.25 -1.20
N ALA A 48 -7.28 -1.32 -1.39
CA ALA A 48 -8.46 -1.16 -0.55
C ALA A 48 -9.75 -1.32 -1.35
N ASP A 49 -10.85 -1.68 -0.68
CA ASP A 49 -12.19 -1.56 -1.25
C ASP A 49 -12.59 -0.08 -1.42
N ALA A 50 -13.50 0.25 -2.34
CA ALA A 50 -14.00 1.61 -2.52
C ALA A 50 -15.21 1.97 -1.63
N GLY A 51 -15.81 0.97 -0.99
CA GLY A 51 -17.06 1.07 -0.23
C GLY A 51 -16.93 1.69 1.16
N LEU A 52 -17.99 1.54 1.96
CA LEU A 52 -18.05 2.06 3.32
C LEU A 52 -16.94 1.50 4.21
N GLY A 53 -16.36 2.36 5.04
CA GLY A 53 -15.25 2.01 5.92
C GLY A 53 -13.87 2.20 5.30
N THR A 54 -13.75 2.35 3.99
CA THR A 54 -12.44 2.45 3.31
C THR A 54 -11.57 3.59 3.85
N ILE A 55 -12.15 4.77 4.12
CA ILE A 55 -11.41 5.91 4.67
C ILE A 55 -10.72 5.53 5.99
N ASN A 56 -11.44 4.87 6.89
CA ASN A 56 -10.87 4.43 8.16
C ASN A 56 -9.80 3.35 7.95
N SER A 57 -10.10 2.34 7.14
CA SER A 57 -9.18 1.22 6.88
C SER A 57 -7.87 1.70 6.27
N VAL A 58 -7.92 2.55 5.24
CA VAL A 58 -6.72 3.12 4.59
C VAL A 58 -5.89 3.91 5.59
N ARG A 59 -6.52 4.79 6.39
CA ARG A 59 -5.80 5.57 7.40
C ARG A 59 -5.10 4.69 8.44
N LEU A 60 -5.79 3.68 8.98
CA LEU A 60 -5.21 2.77 9.96
C LEU A 60 -4.03 1.98 9.37
N ILE A 61 -4.12 1.57 8.09
CA ILE A 61 -3.03 0.88 7.40
C ILE A 61 -1.82 1.81 7.23
N VAL A 62 -2.04 3.01 6.70
CA VAL A 62 -0.97 3.99 6.46
C VAL A 62 -0.30 4.42 7.77
N ASP A 63 -1.09 4.69 8.82
CA ASP A 63 -0.55 5.05 10.14
C ASP A 63 0.26 3.91 10.75
N ALA A 64 -0.17 2.65 10.55
CA ALA A 64 0.57 1.48 11.03
C ALA A 64 1.92 1.32 10.32
N LEU A 65 1.98 1.51 9.01
CA LEU A 65 3.22 1.49 8.23
C LEU A 65 4.16 2.62 8.66
N ALA A 66 3.64 3.85 8.77
CA ALA A 66 4.41 5.02 9.19
C ALA A 66 4.94 4.92 10.63
N SER A 67 4.33 4.10 11.48
CA SER A 67 4.81 3.89 12.87
C SER A 67 6.11 3.10 12.97
N ARG A 68 6.57 2.47 11.89
CA ARG A 68 7.73 1.57 11.88
C ARG A 68 8.79 2.09 10.90
N PRO A 69 9.98 2.49 11.40
CA PRO A 69 11.08 2.89 10.53
C PRO A 69 11.42 1.81 9.50
N GLY A 70 11.52 2.19 8.23
CA GLY A 70 11.78 1.28 7.11
C GLY A 70 10.52 0.75 6.44
N ALA A 71 9.33 0.93 7.01
CA ALA A 71 8.04 0.66 6.37
C ALA A 71 7.33 1.93 5.90
N ASP A 72 7.93 3.11 6.10
CA ASP A 72 7.40 4.44 5.82
C ASP A 72 7.65 4.92 4.38
N ALA A 73 7.81 3.99 3.44
CA ALA A 73 7.97 4.29 2.03
C ALA A 73 6.74 5.00 1.43
N PRO A 74 6.90 5.76 0.34
CA PRO A 74 5.78 6.40 -0.34
C PRO A 74 4.66 5.38 -0.64
N THR A 75 3.43 5.76 -0.27
CA THR A 75 2.27 4.87 -0.36
C THR A 75 1.32 5.30 -1.48
N VAL A 76 0.98 4.36 -2.36
CA VAL A 76 -0.12 4.48 -3.33
C VAL A 76 -1.32 3.69 -2.80
N VAL A 77 -2.50 4.29 -2.82
CA VAL A 77 -3.75 3.61 -2.47
C VAL A 77 -4.50 3.28 -3.76
N HIS A 78 -4.77 2.02 -4.01
CA HIS A 78 -5.62 1.60 -5.11
C HIS A 78 -6.99 1.19 -4.59
N LEU A 79 -8.04 1.90 -5.01
CA LEU A 79 -9.42 1.54 -4.71
C LEU A 79 -9.89 0.49 -5.71
N ASN A 80 -9.75 -0.78 -5.34
CA ASN A 80 -10.18 -1.90 -6.17
C ASN A 80 -11.71 -1.92 -6.33
N ARG A 81 -12.19 -2.35 -7.50
CA ARG A 81 -13.62 -2.41 -7.87
C ARG A 81 -14.34 -1.06 -7.72
N PHE A 82 -13.59 0.03 -7.87
CA PHE A 82 -14.18 1.36 -7.91
C PHE A 82 -15.21 1.46 -9.04
N ASP A 83 -16.30 2.16 -8.76
CA ASP A 83 -17.37 2.42 -9.73
C ASP A 83 -17.78 3.89 -9.61
N ALA A 84 -17.60 4.65 -10.69
CA ALA A 84 -17.94 6.07 -10.72
C ALA A 84 -19.46 6.34 -10.64
N GLY A 85 -20.28 5.36 -11.01
CA GLY A 85 -21.73 5.40 -10.83
C GLY A 85 -22.17 5.32 -9.37
N VAL A 86 -21.30 4.83 -8.49
CA VAL A 86 -21.57 4.69 -7.05
C VAL A 86 -21.10 5.94 -6.30
N GLU A 87 -22.05 6.70 -5.75
CA GLU A 87 -21.77 7.97 -5.07
C GLU A 87 -20.79 7.83 -3.90
N VAL A 88 -20.94 6.79 -3.08
CA VAL A 88 -20.05 6.57 -1.93
C VAL A 88 -18.61 6.29 -2.36
N HIS A 89 -18.39 5.60 -3.48
CA HIS A 89 -17.05 5.36 -4.01
C HIS A 89 -16.37 6.69 -4.37
N ARG A 90 -17.05 7.55 -5.13
CA ARG A 90 -16.55 8.89 -5.49
C ARG A 90 -16.20 9.71 -4.25
N ARG A 91 -17.13 9.83 -3.30
CA ARG A 91 -16.90 10.59 -2.07
C ARG A 91 -15.73 10.07 -1.24
N ASN A 92 -15.57 8.75 -1.15
CA ASN A 92 -14.45 8.15 -0.44
C ASN A 92 -13.12 8.46 -1.11
N ARG A 93 -13.05 8.32 -2.44
CA ARG A 93 -11.87 8.70 -3.23
C ARG A 93 -11.53 10.18 -3.04
N ASP A 94 -12.49 11.07 -3.23
CA ASP A 94 -12.31 12.51 -3.09
C ASP A 94 -11.84 12.87 -1.67
N TRP A 95 -12.37 12.22 -0.64
CA TRP A 95 -11.91 12.43 0.73
C TRP A 95 -10.45 11.98 0.93
N LEU A 96 -10.10 10.78 0.46
CA LEU A 96 -8.74 10.24 0.59
C LEU A 96 -7.72 11.12 -0.14
N VAL A 97 -8.09 11.70 -1.29
CA VAL A 97 -7.25 12.62 -2.05
C VAL A 97 -7.22 14.01 -1.39
N ASP A 98 -8.36 14.68 -1.29
CA ASP A 98 -8.43 16.11 -0.97
C ASP A 98 -8.25 16.40 0.52
N ARG A 99 -8.64 15.47 1.39
CA ARG A 99 -8.63 15.66 2.85
C ARG A 99 -7.49 14.92 3.52
N CYS A 100 -7.13 13.74 3.02
CA CYS A 100 -6.01 12.96 3.56
C CYS A 100 -4.71 13.16 2.79
N GLY A 101 -4.74 13.68 1.55
CA GLY A 101 -3.55 13.93 0.75
C GLY A 101 -2.90 12.66 0.19
N TYR A 102 -3.64 11.54 0.13
CA TYR A 102 -3.10 10.29 -0.40
C TYR A 102 -3.07 10.29 -1.93
N ARG A 103 -2.06 9.60 -2.50
CA ARG A 103 -2.02 9.26 -3.93
C ARG A 103 -2.97 8.09 -4.17
N VAL A 104 -4.12 8.35 -4.80
CA VAL A 104 -5.19 7.35 -5.00
C VAL A 104 -5.37 7.04 -6.49
N THR A 105 -5.47 5.75 -6.83
CA THR A 105 -5.84 5.27 -8.18
C THR A 105 -7.12 4.43 -8.13
N THR A 106 -7.87 4.38 -9.23
CA THR A 106 -9.17 3.70 -9.31
C THR A 106 -9.31 2.73 -10.47
N ASP A 107 -8.33 2.72 -11.38
CA ASP A 107 -8.24 1.85 -12.54
C ASP A 107 -6.79 1.38 -12.73
N LEU A 108 -6.61 0.36 -13.56
CA LEU A 108 -5.31 -0.31 -13.71
C LEU A 108 -4.30 0.52 -14.50
N ASP A 109 -4.75 1.36 -15.44
CA ASP A 109 -3.85 2.20 -16.23
C ASP A 109 -3.25 3.29 -15.34
N ALA A 110 -4.09 3.98 -14.56
CA ALA A 110 -3.63 4.95 -13.57
C ALA A 110 -2.77 4.31 -12.47
N LEU A 111 -3.02 3.04 -12.11
CA LEU A 111 -2.15 2.30 -11.21
C LEU A 111 -0.79 2.03 -11.84
N ALA A 112 -0.75 1.53 -13.08
CA ALA A 112 0.50 1.26 -13.79
C ALA A 112 1.37 2.52 -13.91
N ASP A 113 0.76 3.64 -14.31
CA ASP A 113 1.42 4.96 -14.35
C ASP A 113 1.92 5.40 -12.97
N ALA A 114 1.27 4.94 -11.89
CA ALA A 114 1.68 5.28 -10.54
C ALA A 114 2.87 4.47 -10.00
N LEU A 115 3.12 3.30 -10.59
CA LEU A 115 4.18 2.36 -10.20
C LEU A 115 5.44 2.49 -11.08
N ALA A 116 5.34 3.19 -12.22
CA ALA A 116 6.46 3.49 -13.11
C ALA A 116 7.33 4.66 -12.60
#